data_AF-A0A854EEL7-F1
#
_entry.id   AF-A0A854EEL7-F1
#
_cell.length_a   1.000
_cell.length_b   1.000
_cell.length_c   1.000
_cell.angle_alpha   90.00
_cell.angle_beta   90.00
_cell.angle_gamma   90.00
#
_symmetry.space_group_name_H-M   'P 1'
#
loop_
_entity.id
_entity.type
_entity.pdbx_description
1 polymer ?
#
loop_
_entity_poly.entity_id
_entity_poly.type
_entity_poly.pdbx_seq_one_letter_code
_entity_poly.pdbx_strand_id
1 'polypeptide(L)'
;MSVLLQVAVFLAAAVKWTWLAAQVVAILMGVWALVDSLLRPTQYYVAAGKNTKRFWTVVNAVGTVVVGVLGAASMLGLLGVVASAVYLVDVRPALQALAPVRVRSSIRIPGRASQRRPGRGGRGPRDWSAGR
;
A
#
# COMPACT_ATOMS: atom_id res chain seq x y z
N MET A 1 -15.60 -7.16 52.82
CA MET A 1 -16.16 -6.21 51.83
C MET A 1 -15.10 -5.66 50.84
N SER A 2 -13.80 -5.83 51.07
CA SER A 2 -12.72 -5.34 50.20
C SER A 2 -12.51 -6.15 48.90
N VAL A 3 -12.59 -7.49 48.97
CA VAL A 3 -12.28 -8.37 47.82
C VAL A 3 -13.24 -8.17 46.65
N LEU A 4 -14.55 -8.10 46.91
CA LEU A 4 -15.56 -7.86 45.87
C LEU A 4 -15.36 -6.50 45.17
N LEU A 5 -14.98 -5.48 45.93
CA LEU A 5 -14.65 -4.14 45.41
C LEU A 5 -13.42 -4.17 44.51
N GLN A 6 -12.35 -4.85 44.93
CA GLN A 6 -11.15 -5.01 44.11
C GLN A 6 -11.45 -5.74 42.81
N VAL A 7 -12.18 -6.86 42.87
CA VAL A 7 -12.59 -7.62 41.68
C VAL A 7 -13.40 -6.74 40.72
N ALA A 8 -14.38 -5.98 41.23
CA ALA A 8 -15.17 -5.07 40.41
C ALA A 8 -14.31 -3.99 39.73
N VAL A 9 -13.35 -3.41 40.45
CA VAL A 9 -12.43 -2.39 39.91
C VAL A 9 -11.54 -2.97 38.81
N PHE A 10 -10.96 -4.15 39.00
CA PHE A 10 -10.11 -4.79 37.98
C PHE A 10 -10.90 -5.15 36.72
N LEU A 11 -12.11 -5.70 36.88
CA LEU A 11 -12.99 -6.00 35.75
C LEU A 11 -13.38 -4.72 34.99
N ALA A 12 -13.78 -3.67 35.70
CA ALA A 12 -14.13 -2.39 35.07
C ALA A 12 -12.92 -1.77 34.34
N ALA A 13 -11.72 -1.84 34.92
CA ALA A 13 -10.50 -1.38 34.29
C ALA A 13 -10.20 -2.17 33.01
N ALA A 14 -10.30 -3.50 33.04
CA ALA A 14 -10.06 -4.35 31.88
C ALA A 14 -11.02 -4.05 30.72
N VAL A 15 -12.32 -3.86 31.02
CA VAL A 15 -13.33 -3.46 30.02
C VAL A 15 -13.02 -2.09 29.45
N LYS A 16 -12.67 -1.11 30.30
CA LYS A 16 -12.29 0.24 29.87
C LYS A 16 -11.08 0.23 28.94
N TRP A 17 -10.02 -0.51 29.30
CA TRP A 17 -8.80 -0.61 28.48
C TRP A 17 -9.06 -1.31 27.15
N THR A 18 -9.89 -2.35 27.14
CA THR A 18 -10.33 -3.02 25.91
C THR A 18 -11.08 -2.06 24.99
N TRP A 19 -12.03 -1.29 25.52
CA TRP A 19 -12.76 -0.29 24.75
C TRP A 19 -11.86 0.80 24.18
N LEU A 20 -10.92 1.32 24.98
CA LEU A 20 -9.95 2.32 24.53
C LEU A 20 -9.03 1.77 23.45
N ALA A 21 -8.54 0.54 23.61
CA ALA A 21 -7.69 -0.11 22.61
C ALA A 21 -8.44 -0.25 21.27
N ALA A 22 -9.69 -0.73 21.29
CA ALA A 22 -10.52 -0.84 20.09
C ALA A 22 -10.75 0.52 19.42
N GLN A 23 -11.04 1.56 20.21
CA GLN A 23 -11.20 2.92 19.70
C GLN A 23 -9.93 3.44 19.02
N VAL A 24 -8.77 3.25 19.64
CA VAL A 24 -7.48 3.69 19.09
C VAL A 24 -7.17 2.95 17.79
N VAL A 25 -7.36 1.63 17.76
CA VAL A 25 -7.16 0.82 16.55
C VAL A 25 -8.05 1.31 15.41
N ALA A 26 -9.33 1.58 15.68
CA ALA A 26 -10.27 2.10 14.70
C ALA A 26 -9.83 3.45 14.11
N ILE A 27 -9.37 4.38 14.95
CA ILE A 27 -8.85 5.68 14.50
C ILE A 27 -7.59 5.51 13.66
N LEU A 28 -6.63 4.71 14.14
CA LEU A 28 -5.37 4.45 13.40
C LEU A 28 -5.65 3.85 12.03
N MET A 29 -6.60 2.93 11.95
CA MET A 29 -7.04 2.32 10.71
C MET A 29 -7.63 3.35 9.73
N GLY A 30 -8.51 4.24 10.22
CA GLY A 30 -9.09 5.31 9.42
C GLY A 30 -8.05 6.31 8.92
N VAL A 31 -7.17 6.79 9.81
CA VAL A 31 -6.07 7.69 9.45
C VAL A 31 -5.15 7.05 8.42
N TRP A 32 -4.81 5.77 8.60
CA TRP A 32 -3.98 5.04 7.65
C TRP A 32 -4.64 4.92 6.27
N ALA A 33 -5.92 4.54 6.23
CA ALA A 33 -6.69 4.47 4.99
C ALA A 33 -6.78 5.84 4.29
N LEU A 34 -6.98 6.91 5.06
CA LEU A 34 -7.04 8.27 4.54
C LEU A 34 -5.69 8.70 3.93
N VAL A 35 -4.59 8.51 4.67
CA VAL A 35 -3.24 8.85 4.19
C VAL A 35 -2.89 8.06 2.93
N ASP A 36 -3.13 6.74 2.93
CA ASP A 36 -2.87 5.88 1.77
C ASP A 36 -3.70 6.34 0.54
N SER A 37 -4.97 6.73 0.73
CA SER A 37 -5.81 7.24 -0.35
C SER A 37 -5.36 8.59 -0.94
N LEU A 38 -4.80 9.47 -0.10
CA LEU A 38 -4.27 10.76 -0.53
C LEU A 38 -2.98 10.60 -1.33
N LEU A 39 -2.10 9.69 -0.92
CA LEU A 39 -0.79 9.48 -1.53
C LEU A 39 -0.86 8.75 -2.89
N ARG A 40 -1.93 8.00 -3.16
CA ARG A 40 -2.03 7.21 -4.41
C ARG A 40 -2.41 8.05 -5.63
N PRO A 41 -1.76 7.84 -6.79
CA PRO A 41 -2.14 8.46 -8.06
C PRO A 41 -3.55 8.08 -8.54
N THR A 42 -4.29 9.04 -9.11
CA THR A 42 -5.66 8.83 -9.59
C THR A 42 -5.76 7.77 -10.70
N GLN A 43 -4.73 7.68 -11.56
CA GLN A 43 -4.67 6.73 -12.68
C GLN A 43 -4.79 5.27 -12.25
N TYR A 44 -4.32 4.91 -11.04
CA TYR A 44 -4.40 3.54 -10.55
C TYR A 44 -5.81 3.13 -10.16
N TYR A 45 -6.65 4.07 -9.72
CA TYR A 45 -8.05 3.78 -9.36
C TYR A 45 -8.87 3.40 -10.59
N VAL A 46 -8.65 4.12 -11.69
CA VAL A 46 -9.31 3.85 -12.99
C VAL A 46 -8.82 2.52 -13.54
N ALA A 47 -7.50 2.28 -13.52
CA ALA A 47 -6.93 1.02 -13.99
C ALA A 47 -7.36 -0.20 -13.16
N ALA A 48 -7.63 -0.03 -11.86
CA ALA A 48 -8.13 -1.08 -10.98
C ALA A 48 -9.64 -1.35 -11.12
N GLY A 49 -10.36 -0.56 -11.92
CA GLY A 49 -11.82 -0.65 -12.03
C GLY A 49 -12.55 -0.35 -10.70
N LYS A 50 -11.94 0.42 -9.80
CA LYS A 50 -12.52 0.81 -8.51
C LYS A 50 -13.12 2.22 -8.59
N ASN A 51 -13.93 2.59 -7.59
CA ASN A 51 -14.42 3.97 -7.45
C ASN A 51 -13.26 4.99 -7.44
N THR A 52 -13.57 6.24 -7.77
CA THR A 52 -12.56 7.29 -7.99
C THR A 52 -11.74 7.61 -6.73
N LYS A 53 -10.55 8.20 -6.92
CA LYS A 53 -9.71 8.72 -5.82
C LYS A 53 -10.51 9.65 -4.90
N ARG A 54 -11.31 10.56 -5.48
CA ARG A 54 -12.13 11.52 -4.72
C ARG A 54 -13.13 10.81 -3.82
N PHE A 55 -13.84 9.82 -4.34
CA PHE A 55 -14.78 9.02 -3.55
C PHE A 55 -14.10 8.41 -2.32
N TRP A 56 -13.00 7.68 -2.52
CA TRP A 56 -12.29 7.01 -1.41
C TRP A 56 -11.67 7.98 -0.42
N THR A 57 -11.14 9.11 -0.89
CA THR A 57 -10.57 10.14 -0.01
C THR A 57 -11.66 10.75 0.88
N VAL A 58 -12.81 11.10 0.30
CA VAL A 58 -13.93 11.71 1.06
C VAL A 58 -14.51 10.71 2.04
N VAL A 59 -14.77 9.47 1.61
CA VAL A 59 -15.33 8.41 2.46
C VAL A 59 -14.42 8.12 3.65
N ASN A 60 -13.11 7.96 3.44
CA ASN A 60 -12.16 7.73 4.53
C ASN A 60 -11.98 8.98 5.42
N ALA A 61 -12.03 10.18 4.85
CA ALA A 61 -11.92 11.42 5.63
C ALA A 61 -13.12 11.57 6.57
N VAL A 62 -14.34 11.47 6.03
CA VAL A 62 -15.58 11.53 6.81
C VAL A 62 -15.64 10.38 7.81
N GLY A 63 -15.33 9.16 7.38
CA GLY A 63 -15.30 7.99 8.25
C GLY A 63 -14.35 8.16 9.44
N THR A 64 -13.13 8.65 9.22
CA THR A 64 -12.15 8.88 10.28
C THR A 64 -12.62 9.94 11.28
N VAL A 65 -13.20 11.04 10.80
CA VAL A 65 -13.74 12.10 11.65
C VAL A 65 -14.92 11.57 12.47
N VAL A 66 -15.84 10.84 11.85
CA VAL A 66 -17.00 10.23 12.50
C VAL A 66 -16.57 9.25 13.59
N VAL A 67 -15.59 8.38 13.31
CA VAL A 67 -15.02 7.45 14.31
C VAL A 67 -14.37 8.21 15.47
N GLY A 68 -13.66 9.30 15.20
CA GLY A 68 -13.01 10.12 16.23
C GLY A 68 -13.98 10.89 17.12
N VAL A 69 -15.08 11.40 16.56
CA VAL A 69 -16.04 12.25 17.29
C VAL A 69 -17.15 11.42 17.96
N LEU A 70 -17.74 10.47 17.24
CA LEU A 70 -18.87 9.68 17.73
C LEU A 70 -18.45 8.36 18.38
N GLY A 71 -17.18 7.98 18.25
CA GLY A 71 -16.66 6.71 18.73
C GLY A 71 -16.91 5.56 17.75
N ALA A 72 -15.97 4.61 17.70
CA ALA A 72 -15.98 3.45 16.82
C ALA A 72 -17.15 2.49 17.10
N ALA A 73 -17.72 2.53 18.30
CA ALA A 73 -18.85 1.71 18.72
C ALA A 73 -20.22 2.28 18.28
N SER A 74 -20.28 3.56 17.91
CA SER A 74 -21.51 4.16 17.41
C SER A 74 -21.88 3.57 16.05
N MET A 75 -23.17 3.53 15.70
CA MET A 75 -23.60 3.04 14.38
C MET A 75 -22.88 3.75 13.23
N LEU A 76 -22.73 5.07 13.32
CA LEU A 76 -22.02 5.86 12.31
C LEU A 76 -20.50 5.63 12.36
N GLY A 77 -19.93 5.47 13.56
CA GLY A 77 -18.53 5.08 13.75
C GLY A 77 -18.22 3.74 13.10
N LEU A 78 -19.04 2.72 13.32
CA LEU A 78 -18.90 1.41 12.70
C LEU A 78 -18.90 1.51 11.17
N LEU A 79 -19.79 2.31 10.57
CA LEU A 79 -19.76 2.56 9.12
C LEU A 79 -18.44 3.20 8.69
N GLY A 80 -17.89 4.13 9.46
CA GLY A 80 -16.57 4.73 9.20
C GLY A 80 -15.41 3.72 9.30
N VAL A 81 -15.45 2.83 10.30
CA VAL A 81 -14.46 1.74 10.44
C VAL A 81 -14.56 0.77 9.27
N VAL A 82 -15.78 0.36 8.90
CA VAL A 82 -16.04 -0.54 7.77
C VAL A 82 -15.56 0.09 6.47
N ALA A 83 -15.84 1.37 6.24
CA ALA A 83 -15.35 2.08 5.05
C ALA A 83 -13.80 2.03 4.96
N SER A 84 -13.13 2.28 6.08
CA SER A 84 -11.67 2.19 6.17
C SER A 84 -11.17 0.76 5.94
N ALA A 85 -11.87 -0.24 6.47
CA ALA A 85 -11.58 -1.66 6.27
C ALA A 85 -11.72 -2.11 4.82
N VAL A 86 -12.82 -1.74 4.17
CA VAL A 86 -13.05 -2.03 2.74
C VAL A 86 -11.94 -1.39 1.90
N TYR A 87 -11.57 -0.14 2.19
CA TYR A 87 -10.46 0.48 1.48
C TYR A 87 -9.15 -0.30 1.65
N LEU A 88 -8.79 -0.67 2.89
CA LEU A 88 -7.53 -1.33 3.19
C LEU A 88 -7.44 -2.79 2.70
N VAL A 89 -8.56 -3.50 2.69
CA VAL A 89 -8.61 -4.93 2.34
C VAL A 89 -8.91 -5.14 0.85
N ASP A 90 -9.72 -4.29 0.23
CA ASP A 90 -10.10 -4.46 -1.18
C ASP A 90 -9.36 -3.50 -2.11
N VAL A 91 -9.43 -2.19 -1.82
CA VAL A 91 -8.92 -1.17 -2.75
C VAL A 91 -7.40 -1.09 -2.72
N ARG A 92 -6.81 -1.06 -1.53
CA ARG A 92 -5.36 -0.92 -1.34
C ARG A 92 -4.57 -2.06 -2.02
N PRO A 93 -4.94 -3.35 -1.89
CA PRO A 93 -4.26 -4.43 -2.61
C PRO A 93 -4.42 -4.32 -4.13
N ALA A 94 -5.62 -3.96 -4.62
CA ALA A 94 -5.84 -3.75 -6.05
C ALA A 94 -4.96 -2.63 -6.63
N LEU A 95 -4.80 -1.52 -5.90
CA LEU A 95 -3.92 -0.42 -6.30
C LEU A 95 -2.43 -0.77 -6.19
N GLN A 96 -2.05 -1.65 -5.27
CA GLN A 96 -0.66 -2.12 -5.14
C GLN A 96 -0.26 -3.05 -6.28
N ALA A 97 -1.19 -3.88 -6.78
CA ALA A 97 -0.93 -4.75 -7.92
C ALA A 97 -0.56 -3.97 -9.20
N LEU A 98 -1.04 -2.73 -9.31
CA LEU A 98 -0.78 -1.82 -10.43
C LEU A 98 0.43 -0.89 -10.19
N ALA A 99 1.00 -0.91 -8.98
CA ALA A 99 2.18 -0.10 -8.68
C ALA A 99 3.38 -0.67 -9.45
N PRO A 100 4.26 0.19 -10.01
CA PRO A 100 5.41 -0.26 -10.77
C PRO A 100 6.29 -1.15 -9.89
N VAL A 101 6.43 -2.43 -10.28
CA VAL A 101 7.34 -3.36 -9.62
C VAL A 101 8.76 -2.87 -9.89
N ARG A 102 9.44 -2.38 -8.85
CA ARG A 102 10.88 -2.12 -8.93
C ARG A 102 11.59 -3.46 -8.98
N VAL A 103 11.72 -4.03 -10.17
CA VAL A 103 12.52 -5.23 -10.36
C VAL A 103 13.95 -4.86 -10.00
N ARG A 104 14.43 -5.34 -8.84
CA ARG A 104 15.85 -5.32 -8.47
C ARG A 104 16.56 -6.39 -9.30
N SER A 105 16.59 -6.19 -10.60
CA SER A 105 17.32 -7.08 -11.50
C SER A 105 18.80 -6.83 -11.29
N SER A 106 19.40 -7.62 -10.40
CA SER A 106 20.79 -8.02 -10.55
C SER A 106 20.87 -8.92 -11.80
N ILE A 107 20.66 -8.34 -12.99
CA ILE A 107 21.08 -9.00 -14.23
C ILE A 107 22.61 -9.02 -14.15
N ARG A 108 23.15 -10.11 -13.61
CA ARG A 108 24.56 -10.43 -13.68
C ARG A 108 24.81 -10.83 -15.13
N ILE A 109 25.10 -9.86 -16.00
CA ILE A 109 25.40 -10.09 -17.42
C ILE A 109 26.63 -11.02 -17.50
N PRO A 110 26.49 -12.30 -17.84
CA PRO A 110 27.63 -13.19 -18.03
C PRO A 110 28.11 -12.99 -19.46
N GLY A 111 29.29 -12.41 -19.67
CA GLY A 111 29.85 -12.34 -21.03
C GLY A 111 30.86 -11.24 -21.35
N ARG A 112 31.13 -10.27 -20.46
CA ARG A 112 32.12 -9.20 -20.76
C ARG A 112 33.59 -9.59 -20.60
N ALA A 113 33.90 -10.83 -20.25
CA ALA A 113 35.28 -11.26 -19.98
C ALA A 113 36.08 -11.71 -21.23
N SER A 114 35.47 -11.86 -22.42
CA SER A 114 36.18 -12.38 -23.60
C SER A 114 36.55 -11.34 -24.65
N GLN A 115 36.20 -10.06 -24.48
CA GLN A 115 36.55 -9.02 -25.45
C GLN A 115 37.97 -8.46 -25.24
N ARG A 116 38.95 -9.35 -25.04
CA ARG A 116 40.36 -9.03 -25.27
C ARG A 116 40.72 -9.55 -26.66
N ARG A 117 40.70 -8.67 -27.66
CA ARG A 117 41.28 -8.92 -28.98
C ARG A 117 42.33 -7.86 -29.28
N PRO A 118 43.63 -8.11 -29.07
CA PRO A 118 44.69 -7.37 -29.73
C PRO A 118 45.20 -8.18 -30.92
N GLY A 119 45.15 -7.62 -32.13
CA GLY A 119 45.65 -8.32 -33.31
C GLY A 119 45.31 -7.63 -34.61
N ARG A 120 45.85 -6.42 -34.81
CA ARG A 120 45.85 -5.69 -36.07
C ARG A 120 46.88 -6.32 -37.01
N GLY A 121 46.40 -7.17 -37.92
CA GLY A 121 47.08 -7.53 -39.17
C GLY A 121 45.98 -7.74 -40.21
N GLY A 122 45.89 -7.04 -41.33
CA GLY A 122 46.95 -6.47 -42.15
C GLY A 122 47.03 -7.27 -43.46
N ARG A 123 46.02 -7.14 -44.33
CA ARG A 123 45.98 -7.35 -45.79
C ARG A 123 44.55 -7.69 -46.24
N GLY A 124 43.91 -6.77 -46.93
CA GLY A 124 42.72 -7.05 -47.72
C GLY A 124 43.12 -7.45 -49.14
N PRO A 125 42.52 -8.50 -49.74
CA PRO A 125 42.75 -8.83 -51.15
C PRO A 125 42.21 -7.74 -52.06
N ARG A 126 43.08 -7.25 -52.95
CA ARG A 126 42.78 -6.35 -54.06
C ARG A 126 42.78 -7.20 -55.34
N ASP A 127 41.59 -7.57 -55.80
CA ASP A 127 41.36 -8.06 -57.16
C ASP A 127 39.87 -8.38 -57.35
N TRP A 128 39.10 -7.38 -57.77
CA TRP A 128 37.84 -7.63 -58.45
C TRP A 128 37.91 -7.00 -59.84
N SER A 129 38.09 -7.85 -60.85
CA SER A 129 38.05 -7.50 -62.27
C SER A 129 36.71 -7.93 -62.86
N ALA A 130 35.81 -6.98 -63.11
CA ALA A 130 34.65 -7.21 -63.94
C ALA A 130 35.07 -7.08 -65.41
N GLY A 131 35.17 -8.21 -66.11
CA GLY A 131 35.50 -8.26 -67.53
C GLY A 131 34.47 -9.07 -68.31
N ARG A 132 33.85 -8.37 -69.28
CA ARG A 132 33.05 -8.83 -70.44
C ARG A 132 31.65 -9.40 -70.18
#